data_AF-A0A1H6AIK0-F1
#
_entry.id   AF-A0A1H6AIK0-F1
#
_cell.length_a   1.000
_cell.length_b   1.000
_cell.length_c   1.000
_cell.angle_alpha   90.00
_cell.angle_beta   90.00
_cell.angle_gamma   90.00
#
_symmetry.space_group_name_H-M   'P 1'
#
loop_
_entity.id
_entity.type
_entity.pdbx_description
1 polymer ?
#
loop_
_entity_poly.entity_id
_entity_poly.type
_entity_poly.pdbx_seq_one_letter_code
_entity_poly.pdbx_strand_id
1 'polypeptide(L)'
;MSFFKLAALTTAALALTVAAPRASEAQVTFGVNIGAPPVCSYGYYGYAPYRCAPYGYYGPEWFSNGVFIGAGRWYHGGDHFHGHINHAYDPHYGYRGPFPERGGAYREPDDHWNNFHASHYYDGHAEHVDHDYHGGGHPR
;
A
#
# COMPACT_ATOMS: atom_id res chain seq x y z
N MET A 1 24.74 -20.29 48.47
CA MET A 1 23.45 -19.56 48.53
C MET A 1 23.74 -18.09 48.79
N SER A 2 23.57 -17.22 47.79
CA SER A 2 23.16 -15.79 47.93
C SER A 2 23.31 -14.98 46.62
N PHE A 3 23.64 -15.62 45.48
CA PHE A 3 23.56 -15.00 44.14
C PHE A 3 22.12 -14.59 43.75
N PHE A 4 21.12 -15.13 44.42
CA PHE A 4 19.70 -14.89 44.12
C PHE A 4 19.18 -13.52 44.58
N LYS A 5 19.90 -12.76 45.41
CA LYS A 5 19.42 -11.44 45.89
C LYS A 5 19.82 -10.27 44.98
N LEU A 6 20.82 -10.46 44.10
CA LEU A 6 21.27 -9.42 43.16
C LEU A 6 20.47 -9.42 41.85
N ALA A 7 19.75 -10.49 41.56
CA ALA A 7 18.99 -10.64 40.31
C ALA A 7 17.67 -9.85 40.29
N ALA A 8 17.15 -9.43 41.45
CA ALA A 8 15.83 -8.81 41.54
C ALA A 8 15.83 -7.27 41.42
N LEU A 9 17.02 -6.63 41.48
CA LEU A 9 17.14 -5.16 41.43
C LEU A 9 17.51 -4.62 40.04
N THR A 10 17.95 -5.46 39.11
CA THR A 10 18.29 -5.05 37.74
C THR A 10 17.08 -5.04 36.80
N THR A 11 15.98 -5.72 37.16
CA THR A 11 14.78 -5.82 36.31
C THR A 11 13.93 -4.55 36.30
N ALA A 12 14.01 -3.71 37.33
CA ALA A 12 13.21 -2.48 37.42
C ALA A 12 13.71 -1.33 36.53
N ALA A 13 14.99 -1.34 36.11
CA ALA A 13 15.57 -0.30 35.26
C ALA A 13 15.33 -0.54 33.76
N LEU A 14 14.95 -1.76 33.37
CA LEU A 14 14.80 -2.13 31.95
C LEU A 14 13.39 -1.92 31.40
N ALA A 15 12.42 -1.60 32.26
CA ALA A 15 11.00 -1.48 31.87
C ALA A 15 10.59 -0.07 31.40
N LEU A 16 11.44 0.96 31.56
CA LEU A 16 11.07 2.35 31.29
C LEU A 16 11.53 2.91 29.93
N THR A 17 12.21 2.13 29.09
CA THR A 17 12.69 2.59 27.76
C THR A 17 11.78 2.19 26.60
N VAL A 18 10.67 1.49 26.85
CA VAL A 18 9.79 0.93 25.80
C VAL A 18 8.69 1.91 25.33
N ALA A 19 8.57 3.08 25.94
CA ALA A 19 7.50 4.04 25.62
C ALA A 19 7.95 5.27 24.79
N ALA A 20 8.98 5.14 23.95
CA ALA A 20 9.25 6.14 22.93
C ALA A 20 8.47 5.75 21.65
N PRO A 21 7.54 6.60 21.13
CA PRO A 21 6.98 6.37 19.81
C PRO A 21 8.15 6.37 18.83
N ARG A 22 8.29 5.29 18.06
CA ARG A 22 9.27 5.19 16.98
C ARG A 22 8.86 6.24 15.94
N ALA A 23 9.43 7.45 16.04
CA ALA A 23 9.40 8.39 14.93
C ALA A 23 10.07 7.70 13.75
N SER A 24 9.26 7.44 12.71
CA SER A 24 9.66 6.74 11.48
C SER A 24 10.97 7.33 10.95
N GLU A 25 12.00 6.50 10.84
CA GLU A 25 13.29 6.91 10.29
C GLU A 25 13.12 7.31 8.83
N ALA A 26 13.32 8.58 8.53
CA ALA A 26 13.36 9.09 7.17
C ALA A 26 14.59 8.49 6.46
N GLN A 27 14.35 7.51 5.59
CA GLN A 27 15.38 6.91 4.75
C GLN A 27 15.65 7.89 3.59
N VAL A 28 16.83 8.53 3.56
CA VAL A 28 17.24 9.39 2.44
C VAL A 28 18.11 8.55 1.50
N THR A 29 17.58 8.21 0.32
CA THR A 29 18.36 7.57 -0.76
C THR A 29 18.72 8.60 -1.83
N PHE A 30 19.97 8.59 -2.28
CA PHE A 30 20.51 9.53 -3.25
C PHE A 30 20.13 9.12 -4.67
N GLY A 31 19.16 9.82 -5.27
CA GLY A 31 18.77 9.66 -6.68
C GLY A 31 17.38 10.22 -6.94
N VAL A 32 17.26 11.51 -7.28
CA VAL A 32 16.02 12.30 -7.28
C VAL A 32 15.39 12.31 -5.87
N ASN A 33 15.09 13.49 -5.30
CA ASN A 33 14.39 13.57 -4.01
C ASN A 33 12.92 13.14 -4.18
N ILE A 34 12.71 11.87 -4.47
CA ILE A 34 11.45 11.15 -4.40
C ILE A 34 11.23 10.93 -2.91
N GLY A 35 10.71 11.95 -2.21
CA GLY A 35 10.39 11.85 -0.78
C GLY A 35 9.50 10.65 -0.47
N ALA A 36 9.27 10.33 0.80
CA ALA A 36 8.51 9.15 1.21
C ALA A 36 7.15 9.00 0.49
N PRO A 37 6.68 7.76 0.23
CA PRO A 37 5.37 7.53 -0.37
C PRO A 37 4.24 8.09 0.50
N PRO A 38 3.10 8.46 -0.09
CA PRO A 38 1.91 8.83 0.65
C PRO A 38 1.48 7.69 1.58
N VAL A 39 1.22 8.03 2.84
CA VAL A 39 0.64 7.09 3.81
C VAL A 39 -0.87 7.05 3.58
N CYS A 40 -1.36 6.02 2.89
CA CYS A 40 -2.77 5.88 2.52
C CYS A 40 -3.26 4.47 2.83
N SER A 41 -4.46 4.34 3.40
CA SER A 41 -5.05 3.06 3.79
C SER A 41 -5.03 2.02 2.66
N TYR A 42 -5.52 2.38 1.47
CA TYR A 42 -5.68 1.46 0.33
C TYR A 42 -4.69 1.73 -0.81
N GLY A 43 -3.59 2.41 -0.51
CA GLY A 43 -2.64 2.90 -1.50
C GLY A 43 -3.00 4.26 -2.08
N TYR A 44 -2.24 4.67 -3.08
CA TYR A 44 -2.29 6.00 -3.70
C TYR A 44 -2.23 5.87 -5.21
N TYR A 45 -2.79 6.82 -5.96
CA TYR A 45 -2.66 6.81 -7.42
C TYR A 45 -1.19 6.88 -7.84
N GLY A 46 -0.77 6.04 -8.79
CA GLY A 46 0.60 6.00 -9.30
C GLY A 46 1.02 7.23 -10.12
N TYR A 47 0.15 8.24 -10.25
CA TYR A 47 0.38 9.50 -10.95
C TYR A 47 0.19 10.71 -10.02
N ALA A 48 0.80 11.85 -10.37
CA ALA A 48 0.70 13.09 -9.61
C ALA A 48 -0.76 13.62 -9.58
N PRO A 49 -1.27 14.11 -8.43
CA PRO A 49 -0.53 14.48 -7.22
C PRO A 49 -0.44 13.36 -6.15
N TYR A 50 -0.55 12.09 -6.55
CA TYR A 50 -0.41 10.92 -5.67
C TYR A 50 -1.40 10.95 -4.49
N ARG A 51 -2.67 11.24 -4.79
CA ARG A 51 -3.74 11.21 -3.78
C ARG A 51 -3.99 9.78 -3.31
N CYS A 52 -4.50 9.63 -2.10
CA CYS A 52 -4.95 8.33 -1.61
C CYS A 52 -6.09 7.82 -2.48
N ALA A 53 -5.95 6.60 -2.97
CA ALA A 53 -6.97 5.94 -3.78
C ALA A 53 -8.02 5.32 -2.86
N PRO A 54 -9.32 5.36 -3.23
CA PRO A 54 -10.35 4.69 -2.46
C PRO A 54 -10.18 3.17 -2.52
N TYR A 55 -10.79 2.46 -1.58
CA TYR A 55 -10.90 1.01 -1.65
C TYR A 55 -11.55 0.59 -2.97
N GLY A 56 -11.04 -0.48 -3.57
CA GLY A 56 -11.51 -0.98 -4.86
C GLY A 56 -10.81 -0.40 -6.07
N TYR A 57 -9.92 0.60 -5.94
CA TYR A 57 -9.09 1.06 -7.06
C TYR A 57 -8.03 0.02 -7.45
N TYR A 58 -7.27 -0.48 -6.47
CA TYR A 58 -6.27 -1.52 -6.66
C TYR A 58 -6.86 -2.91 -6.40
N GLY A 59 -6.52 -3.87 -7.25
CA GLY A 59 -6.82 -5.29 -7.05
C GLY A 59 -5.95 -5.93 -5.96
N PRO A 60 -6.26 -7.18 -5.55
CA PRO A 60 -5.55 -7.90 -4.49
C PRO A 60 -4.04 -8.06 -4.74
N GLU A 61 -3.60 -8.07 -6.00
CA GLU A 61 -2.19 -8.25 -6.37
C GLU A 61 -1.29 -7.14 -5.85
N TRP A 62 -1.85 -5.95 -5.59
CA TRP A 62 -1.15 -4.80 -5.04
C TRP A 62 -0.98 -4.85 -3.51
N PHE A 63 -1.40 -5.95 -2.87
CA PHE A 63 -1.37 -6.09 -1.43
C PHE A 63 -0.66 -7.38 -1.02
N SER A 64 0.31 -7.26 -0.11
CA SER A 64 0.97 -8.39 0.53
C SER A 64 0.53 -8.42 2.00
N ASN A 65 -0.20 -9.47 2.40
CA ASN A 65 -0.79 -9.60 3.73
C ASN A 65 -1.63 -8.37 4.14
N GLY A 66 -2.41 -7.82 3.20
CA GLY A 66 -3.23 -6.62 3.42
C GLY A 66 -2.46 -5.30 3.39
N VAL A 67 -1.14 -5.32 3.20
CA VAL A 67 -0.29 -4.12 3.09
C VAL A 67 -0.09 -3.76 1.63
N PHE A 68 -0.43 -2.52 1.26
CA PHE A 68 -0.17 -2.00 -0.08
C PHE A 68 1.34 -1.98 -0.37
N ILE A 69 1.75 -2.61 -1.46
CA ILE A 69 3.17 -2.81 -1.81
C ILE A 69 3.80 -1.63 -2.55
N GLY A 70 2.99 -0.65 -2.95
CA GLY A 70 3.42 0.53 -3.70
C GLY A 70 2.98 0.48 -5.17
N ALA A 71 3.02 1.65 -5.79
CA ALA A 71 2.82 1.85 -7.23
C ALA A 71 3.71 3.00 -7.72
N GLY A 72 4.01 3.01 -9.01
CA GLY A 72 4.78 4.06 -9.65
C GLY A 72 6.18 4.16 -9.06
N ARG A 73 6.61 5.40 -8.82
CA ARG A 73 7.99 5.71 -8.40
C ARG A 73 8.45 5.14 -7.04
N TRP A 74 7.55 4.54 -6.27
CA TRP A 74 7.89 3.90 -4.98
C TRP A 74 7.58 2.41 -4.94
N TYR A 75 7.15 1.83 -6.05
CA TYR A 75 7.06 0.39 -6.14
C TYR A 75 8.47 -0.19 -6.27
N HIS A 76 8.77 -1.16 -5.41
CA HIS A 76 10.08 -1.84 -5.38
C HIS A 76 9.95 -3.36 -5.62
N GLY A 77 8.80 -3.82 -6.10
CA GLY A 77 8.62 -5.23 -6.45
C GLY A 77 9.19 -5.53 -7.85
N GLY A 78 8.91 -6.74 -8.35
CA GLY A 78 9.57 -7.25 -9.55
C GLY A 78 9.19 -6.51 -10.85
N ASP A 79 10.13 -6.50 -11.80
CA ASP A 79 10.02 -5.83 -13.11
C ASP A 79 8.88 -6.36 -14.00
N HIS A 80 8.31 -7.52 -13.68
CA HIS A 80 7.20 -8.15 -14.41
C HIS A 80 5.90 -8.16 -13.64
N PHE A 81 5.77 -7.29 -12.64
CA PHE A 81 4.52 -7.15 -11.91
C PHE A 81 3.43 -6.57 -12.81
N HIS A 82 2.28 -7.23 -12.82
CA HIS A 82 1.06 -6.78 -13.46
C HIS A 82 -0.06 -6.89 -12.45
N GLY A 83 -0.71 -5.77 -12.15
CA GLY A 83 -1.78 -5.70 -11.17
C GLY A 83 -3.03 -5.10 -11.78
N HIS A 84 -4.18 -5.67 -11.42
CA HIS A 84 -5.45 -5.13 -11.86
C HIS A 84 -5.76 -3.81 -11.15
N ILE A 85 -6.43 -2.92 -11.87
CA ILE A 85 -7.02 -1.70 -11.32
C ILE A 85 -8.46 -1.53 -11.81
N ASN A 86 -9.22 -0.69 -11.12
CA ASN A 86 -10.56 -0.31 -11.50
C ASN A 86 -10.67 1.22 -11.70
N HIS A 87 -10.73 1.65 -12.95
CA HIS A 87 -10.88 3.05 -13.36
C HIS A 87 -12.21 3.67 -12.93
N ALA A 88 -13.23 2.89 -12.55
CA ALA A 88 -14.44 3.46 -11.96
C ALA A 88 -14.14 4.25 -10.67
N TYR A 89 -13.01 3.97 -10.02
CA TYR A 89 -12.48 4.67 -8.85
C TYR A 89 -11.41 5.72 -9.19
N ASP A 90 -11.21 6.04 -10.47
CA ASP A 90 -10.24 7.03 -10.94
C ASP A 90 -10.90 8.36 -11.33
N PRO A 91 -10.44 9.51 -10.81
CA PRO A 91 -11.05 10.81 -11.12
C PRO A 91 -10.93 11.21 -12.59
N HIS A 92 -9.88 10.75 -13.29
CA HIS A 92 -9.70 11.00 -14.72
C HIS A 92 -10.73 10.26 -15.58
N TYR A 93 -11.33 9.19 -15.03
CA TYR A 93 -12.34 8.36 -15.70
C TYR A 93 -13.75 8.57 -15.12
N GLY A 94 -13.93 9.62 -14.32
CA GLY A 94 -15.25 10.07 -13.86
C GLY A 94 -15.61 9.71 -12.43
N TYR A 95 -14.70 9.15 -11.63
CA TYR A 95 -14.93 8.97 -10.20
C TYR A 95 -15.16 10.31 -9.49
N ARG A 96 -16.26 10.40 -8.74
CA ARG A 96 -16.64 11.59 -7.94
C ARG A 96 -16.91 11.27 -6.47
N GLY A 97 -16.57 10.06 -6.04
CA GLY A 97 -16.75 9.64 -4.66
C GLY A 97 -15.72 10.26 -3.70
N PRO A 98 -15.84 9.97 -2.40
CA PRO A 98 -14.89 10.45 -1.41
C PRO A 98 -13.49 9.85 -1.63
N PHE A 99 -12.46 10.63 -1.28
CA PHE A 99 -11.09 10.12 -1.19
C PHE A 99 -10.74 9.84 0.26
N PRO A 100 -10.04 8.75 0.57
CA PRO A 100 -9.52 8.52 1.91
C PRO A 100 -8.51 9.60 2.30
N GLU A 101 -8.46 9.89 3.59
CA GLU A 101 -7.49 10.81 4.16
C GLU A 101 -6.10 10.17 4.22
N ARG A 102 -5.06 11.02 4.19
CA ARG A 102 -3.69 10.59 4.42
C ARG A 102 -3.51 10.25 5.91
N GLY A 103 -2.83 9.15 6.20
CA GLY A 103 -2.59 8.67 7.57
C GLY A 103 -3.77 7.92 8.18
N GLY A 104 -4.84 7.67 7.42
CA GLY A 104 -5.90 6.74 7.83
C GLY A 104 -5.34 5.33 8.04
N ALA A 105 -5.90 4.60 9.00
CA ALA A 105 -5.62 3.18 9.16
C ALA A 105 -6.24 2.38 8.01
N TYR A 106 -5.60 1.27 7.59
CA TYR A 106 -6.27 0.29 6.75
C TYR A 106 -7.45 -0.29 7.53
N ARG A 107 -8.64 -0.27 6.91
CA ARG A 107 -9.81 -0.96 7.42
C ARG A 107 -10.17 -1.99 6.37
N GLU A 108 -10.03 -3.26 6.70
CA GLU A 108 -10.47 -4.33 5.80
C GLU A 108 -11.99 -4.23 5.64
N PRO A 109 -12.50 -4.05 4.40
CA PRO A 109 -13.94 -4.03 4.17
C PRO A 109 -14.52 -5.42 4.33
N ASP A 110 -15.74 -5.50 4.86
CA ASP A 110 -16.43 -6.76 5.16
C ASP A 110 -16.59 -7.67 3.92
N ASP A 111 -16.49 -7.09 2.72
CA ASP A 111 -16.70 -7.77 1.44
C ASP A 111 -15.41 -8.25 0.74
N HIS A 112 -14.22 -8.04 1.32
CA HIS A 112 -12.91 -8.48 0.83
C HIS A 112 -12.73 -8.26 -0.70
N TRP A 113 -11.71 -8.85 -1.33
CA TRP A 113 -11.48 -8.71 -2.77
C TRP A 113 -12.51 -9.43 -3.65
N ASN A 114 -13.52 -10.08 -3.06
CA ASN A 114 -14.46 -10.96 -3.76
C ASN A 114 -15.36 -10.21 -4.75
N ASN A 115 -15.57 -8.91 -4.54
CA ASN A 115 -16.35 -8.03 -5.42
C ASN A 115 -15.47 -7.09 -6.25
N PHE A 116 -14.15 -7.34 -6.31
CA PHE A 116 -13.28 -6.52 -7.13
C PHE A 116 -13.56 -6.76 -8.62
N HIS A 117 -13.87 -5.68 -9.34
CA HIS A 117 -14.09 -5.69 -10.77
C HIS A 117 -12.97 -4.95 -11.48
N ALA A 118 -12.04 -5.68 -12.07
CA ALA A 118 -10.97 -5.10 -12.86
C ALA A 118 -11.52 -4.41 -14.11
N SER A 119 -10.91 -3.28 -14.48
CA SER A 119 -11.12 -2.63 -15.77
C SER A 119 -9.84 -2.61 -16.61
N HIS A 120 -8.67 -2.49 -15.97
CA HIS A 120 -7.38 -2.36 -16.65
C HIS A 120 -6.26 -3.03 -15.85
N TYR A 121 -5.11 -3.20 -16.51
CA TYR A 121 -3.86 -3.66 -15.89
C TYR A 121 -2.85 -2.56 -15.92
N TYR A 122 -2.18 -2.36 -14.79
CA TYR A 122 -0.99 -1.53 -14.66
C TYR A 122 0.22 -2.38 -14.30
N ASP A 123 1.39 -1.97 -14.78
CA ASP A 123 2.66 -2.49 -14.30
C ASP A 123 3.02 -1.86 -12.95
N GLY A 124 4.16 -2.27 -12.37
CA GLY A 124 4.68 -1.69 -11.13
C GLY A 124 4.92 -0.17 -11.20
N HIS A 125 5.17 0.38 -12.39
CA HIS A 125 5.36 1.80 -12.64
C HIS A 125 4.05 2.59 -12.78
N ALA A 126 2.91 1.92 -12.59
CA ALA A 126 1.57 2.46 -12.78
C ALA A 126 1.31 2.94 -14.21
N GLU A 127 1.95 2.28 -15.17
CA GLU A 127 1.72 2.47 -16.60
C GLU A 127 0.75 1.41 -17.10
N HIS A 128 -0.12 1.79 -18.03
CA HIS A 128 -1.06 0.85 -18.63
C HIS A 128 -0.31 -0.22 -19.40
N VAL A 129 -0.61 -1.48 -19.12
CA VAL A 129 -0.13 -2.60 -19.92
C VAL A 129 -1.27 -3.08 -20.79
N ASP A 130 -1.12 -2.87 -22.10
CA ASP A 130 -1.89 -3.58 -23.10
C ASP A 130 -1.40 -5.03 -23.13
N HIS A 131 -2.22 -5.95 -22.63
CA HIS A 131 -2.04 -7.34 -23.03
C HIS A 131 -2.68 -7.49 -24.41
N ASP A 132 -1.93 -8.03 -25.38
CA ASP A 132 -2.51 -8.69 -26.56
C ASP A 132 -3.53 -9.74 -26.07
N TYR A 133 -4.78 -9.32 -25.91
CA TYR A 133 -5.89 -10.15 -25.45
C TYR A 133 -6.35 -11.03 -26.62
N HIS A 134 -5.61 -12.10 -26.88
CA HIS A 134 -6.13 -13.27 -27.58
C HIS A 134 -6.69 -14.28 -26.56
N GLY A 135 -7.94 -14.10 -26.13
CA GLY A 135 -8.66 -15.15 -25.41
C GLY A 135 -9.81 -14.69 -24.54
N GLY A 136 -11.04 -14.86 -25.02
CA GLY A 136 -12.26 -14.75 -24.21
C GLY A 136 -13.48 -14.32 -25.01
N GLY A 137 -14.04 -15.23 -25.80
CA GLY A 137 -15.25 -14.97 -26.58
C GLY A 137 -16.44 -14.54 -25.71
N HIS A 138 -17.23 -13.61 -26.25
CA HIS A 138 -18.59 -13.36 -25.82
C HIS A 138 -19.41 -14.66 -25.85
N PRO A 139 -20.13 -15.04 -24.78
CA PRO A 139 -21.34 -15.81 -24.96
C PRO A 139 -22.46 -14.86 -25.40
N ARG A 140 -22.91 -15.01 -26.64
CA ARG A 140 -24.31 -14.85 -27.01
C ARG A 140 -24.83 -16.21 -27.45
#